data_AF-A0A1G4K525-F1
#
_entry.id   AF-A0A1G4K525-F1
#
_cell.length_a   1.000
_cell.length_b   1.000
_cell.length_c   1.000
_cell.angle_alpha   90.00
_cell.angle_beta   90.00
_cell.angle_gamma   90.00
#
_symmetry.space_group_name_H-M   'P 1'
#
loop_
_entity.id
_entity.type
_entity.pdbx_description
1 polymer ?
#
loop_
_entity_poly.entity_id
_entity_poly.type
_entity_poly.pdbx_seq_one_letter_code
_entity_poly.pdbx_strand_id
1 'polypeptide(L)'
;MITETPLKHVEKTFEKVKQGQLDTFALQYINDQQDGKVIVVLGEKARVEEFALNLDVDCIWVHGDLEAKEKVKRIQNFKNQDTKVLVGTKLVCEGIDIAEVRLVLLVGYVPPVSTYIQMAGRLRKAGRCVTLWNKRSLHKDSMRVRNYAKAIREFYGLEEEAGEESEVGRPQVGRSEVSRVLMMKKLEVN
;
A
#
# COMPACT_ATOMS: atom_id res chain seq x y z
N MET A 1 -11.30 24.70 8.80
CA MET A 1 -11.90 23.57 8.05
C MET A 1 -10.84 23.09 7.08
N ILE A 2 -10.53 21.79 7.04
CA ILE A 2 -9.59 21.26 6.05
C ILE A 2 -10.39 21.16 4.74
N THR A 3 -9.87 21.71 3.64
CA THR A 3 -10.55 21.73 2.33
C THR A 3 -9.83 20.87 1.29
N GLU A 4 -8.65 20.36 1.62
CA GLU A 4 -7.83 19.61 0.67
C GLU A 4 -7.86 18.10 0.96
N THR A 5 -7.67 17.32 -0.11
CA THR A 5 -7.58 15.86 0.00
C THR A 5 -6.35 15.46 0.82
N PRO A 6 -6.48 14.70 1.93
CA PRO A 6 -5.39 14.34 2.81
C PRO A 6 -4.43 13.38 2.10
N LEU A 7 -3.15 13.46 2.46
CA LEU A 7 -2.09 12.69 1.81
C LEU A 7 -2.01 12.96 0.29
N LYS A 8 -2.35 14.16 -0.19
CA LYS A 8 -2.32 14.51 -1.64
C LYS A 8 -0.98 14.23 -2.32
N HIS A 9 0.12 14.29 -1.57
CA HIS A 9 1.48 14.01 -2.05
C HIS A 9 1.79 12.51 -2.20
N VAL A 10 0.91 11.63 -1.73
CA VAL A 10 1.03 10.17 -1.85
C VAL A 10 0.22 9.69 -3.05
N GLU A 11 0.88 9.04 -4.01
CA GLU A 11 0.23 8.26 -5.06
C GLU A 11 -0.41 7.01 -4.45
N LYS A 12 -1.68 6.76 -4.73
CA LYS A 12 -2.45 5.66 -4.13
C LYS A 12 -2.95 4.76 -5.23
N THR A 13 -2.58 3.48 -5.18
CA THR A 13 -2.94 2.50 -6.22
C THR A 13 -3.61 1.30 -5.58
N PHE A 14 -4.72 0.83 -6.17
CA PHE A 14 -5.48 -0.31 -5.69
C PHE A 14 -5.66 -1.31 -6.83
N GLU A 15 -4.84 -2.36 -6.85
CA GLU A 15 -4.80 -3.31 -7.95
C GLU A 15 -5.40 -4.65 -7.54
N LYS A 16 -6.42 -5.05 -8.29
CA LYS A 16 -6.99 -6.38 -8.18
C LYS A 16 -6.10 -7.35 -8.94
N VAL A 17 -5.41 -8.23 -8.22
CA VAL A 17 -4.47 -9.21 -8.76
C VAL A 17 -5.13 -10.59 -8.82
N LYS A 18 -4.80 -11.41 -9.82
CA LYS A 18 -5.31 -12.78 -9.88
C LYS A 18 -4.74 -13.60 -8.70
N GLN A 19 -5.45 -14.65 -8.35
CA GLN A 19 -5.03 -15.58 -7.32
C GLN A 19 -3.66 -16.19 -7.69
N GLY A 20 -2.75 -16.29 -6.72
CA GLY A 20 -1.40 -16.82 -6.95
C GLY A 20 -0.39 -15.84 -7.55
N GLN A 21 -0.81 -14.62 -7.93
CA GLN A 21 0.10 -13.63 -8.53
C GLN A 21 0.47 -12.46 -7.60
N LEU A 22 -0.07 -12.43 -6.36
CA LEU A 22 0.18 -11.33 -5.42
C LEU A 22 1.68 -11.12 -5.16
N ASP A 23 2.40 -12.21 -4.90
CA ASP A 23 3.80 -12.14 -4.50
C ASP A 23 4.69 -11.75 -5.69
N THR A 24 4.35 -12.21 -6.91
CA THR A 24 5.00 -11.80 -8.16
C THR A 24 4.86 -10.29 -8.41
N PHE A 25 3.64 -9.75 -8.31
CA PHE A 25 3.44 -8.30 -8.46
C PHE A 25 4.11 -7.52 -7.34
N ALA A 26 4.10 -8.05 -6.12
CA ALA A 26 4.78 -7.40 -5.00
C ALA A 26 6.29 -7.26 -5.27
N LEU A 27 6.93 -8.32 -5.77
CA LEU A 27 8.33 -8.30 -6.17
C LEU A 27 8.60 -7.28 -7.29
N GLN A 28 7.72 -7.16 -8.29
CA GLN A 28 7.85 -6.15 -9.34
C GLN A 28 7.85 -4.73 -8.75
N TYR A 29 6.89 -4.41 -7.89
CA TYR A 29 6.83 -3.11 -7.22
C TYR A 29 8.07 -2.82 -6.36
N ILE A 30 8.60 -3.84 -5.68
CA ILE A 30 9.81 -3.71 -4.87
C ILE A 30 11.03 -3.43 -5.76
N ASN A 31 11.19 -4.16 -6.86
CA ASN A 31 12.31 -4.00 -7.78
C ASN A 31 12.25 -2.68 -8.57
N ASP A 32 11.04 -2.19 -8.89
CA ASP A 32 10.84 -0.90 -9.55
C ASP A 32 11.15 0.29 -8.62
N GLN A 33 11.17 0.07 -7.30
CA GLN A 33 11.44 1.12 -6.32
C GLN A 33 12.96 1.35 -6.16
N GLN A 34 13.50 2.25 -6.97
CA GLN A 34 14.94 2.53 -7.01
C GLN A 34 15.43 3.33 -5.78
N ASP A 35 14.62 4.28 -5.30
CA ASP A 35 14.96 5.20 -4.22
C ASP A 35 14.19 4.94 -2.92
N GLY A 36 14.88 5.15 -1.79
CA GLY A 36 14.31 5.06 -0.44
C GLY A 36 13.90 3.65 0.01
N LYS A 37 13.19 3.61 1.13
CA LYS A 37 12.81 2.38 1.82
C LYS A 37 11.41 1.91 1.43
N VAL A 38 11.25 0.59 1.45
CA VAL A 38 10.01 -0.12 1.16
C VAL A 38 9.49 -0.78 2.43
N ILE A 39 8.21 -0.59 2.71
CA ILE A 39 7.50 -1.33 3.76
C ILE A 39 6.43 -2.19 3.09
N VAL A 40 6.57 -3.50 3.21
CA VAL A 40 5.59 -4.49 2.78
C VAL A 40 4.76 -4.90 3.98
N VAL A 41 3.44 -4.80 3.85
CA VAL A 41 2.49 -5.12 4.92
C VAL A 41 1.60 -6.27 4.49
N LEU A 42 1.56 -7.32 5.31
CA LEU A 42 0.64 -8.45 5.17
C LEU A 42 -0.33 -8.49 6.36
N GLY A 43 -1.52 -9.04 6.12
CA GLY A 43 -2.58 -9.12 7.14
C GLY A 43 -2.33 -10.19 8.21
N GLU A 44 -1.60 -11.25 7.87
CA GLU A 44 -1.41 -12.42 8.72
C GLU A 44 0.06 -12.65 9.06
N LYS A 45 0.35 -12.97 10.32
CA LYS A 45 1.72 -13.24 10.79
C LYS A 45 2.41 -14.39 10.07
N ALA A 46 1.68 -15.49 9.80
CA ALA A 46 2.23 -16.66 9.09
C ALA A 46 2.67 -16.30 7.67
N ARG A 47 1.92 -15.42 7.00
CA ARG A 47 2.25 -14.93 5.65
C ARG A 47 3.49 -14.02 5.64
N VAL A 48 3.83 -13.34 6.73
CA VAL A 48 5.00 -12.45 6.77
C VAL A 48 6.30 -13.21 6.56
N GLU A 49 6.50 -14.28 7.32
CA GLU A 49 7.72 -15.09 7.23
C GLU A 49 7.76 -15.88 5.92
N GLU A 50 6.65 -16.51 5.52
CA GLU A 50 6.52 -17.21 4.23
C GLU A 50 6.84 -16.27 3.05
N PHE A 51 6.28 -15.06 3.05
CA PHE A 51 6.51 -14.08 1.99
C PHE A 51 7.98 -13.65 1.95
N ALA A 52 8.57 -13.34 3.11
CA ALA A 52 9.95 -12.88 3.19
C ALA A 52 10.98 -13.95 2.76
N LEU A 53 10.76 -15.21 3.12
CA LEU A 53 11.65 -16.32 2.74
C LEU A 53 11.58 -16.66 1.24
N ASN A 54 10.43 -16.42 0.61
CA ASN A 54 10.22 -16.67 -0.82
C ASN A 54 10.53 -15.44 -1.71
N LEU A 55 10.87 -14.31 -1.09
CA LEU A 55 11.17 -13.09 -1.81
C LEU A 55 12.63 -13.11 -2.27
N ASP A 56 12.86 -12.98 -3.58
CA ASP A 56 14.20 -12.95 -4.17
C ASP A 56 14.90 -11.58 -4.01
N VAL A 57 14.77 -10.96 -2.85
CA VAL A 57 15.44 -9.71 -2.47
C VAL A 57 15.81 -9.75 -0.99
N ASP A 58 16.92 -9.10 -0.64
CA ASP A 58 17.28 -8.94 0.77
C ASP A 58 16.20 -8.14 1.51
N CYS A 59 15.65 -8.72 2.58
CA CYS A 59 14.60 -8.09 3.37
C CYS A 59 14.69 -8.49 4.84
N ILE A 60 14.22 -7.59 5.70
CA ILE A 60 14.01 -7.86 7.11
C ILE A 60 12.53 -8.12 7.31
N TRP A 61 12.16 -9.14 8.08
CA TRP A 61 10.77 -9.41 8.42
C TRP A 61 10.51 -9.33 9.92
N VAL A 62 9.33 -8.84 10.30
CA VAL A 62 8.94 -8.69 11.71
C VAL A 62 7.44 -8.93 11.89
N HIS A 63 7.07 -9.83 12.81
CA HIS A 63 5.67 -10.10 13.19
C HIS A 63 5.51 -10.23 14.73
N GLY A 64 4.26 -10.35 15.19
CA GLY A 64 3.90 -10.30 16.61
C GLY A 64 4.57 -11.37 17.49
N ASP A 65 4.77 -12.58 16.96
CA ASP A 65 5.31 -13.73 17.70
C ASP A 65 6.82 -13.61 18.01
N LEU A 66 7.53 -12.65 17.41
CA LEU A 66 8.93 -12.39 17.77
C LEU A 66 9.02 -11.73 19.15
N GLU A 67 10.06 -12.10 19.90
CA GLU A 67 10.40 -11.46 21.17
C GLU A 67 10.62 -9.95 21.01
N ALA A 68 10.28 -9.17 22.05
CA ALA A 68 10.41 -7.72 22.02
C ALA A 68 11.85 -7.26 21.67
N LYS A 69 12.86 -7.92 22.23
CA LYS A 69 14.28 -7.62 21.96
C LYS A 69 14.65 -7.84 20.50
N GLU A 70 14.18 -8.93 19.90
CA GLU A 70 14.44 -9.25 18.50
C GLU A 70 13.72 -8.28 17.56
N LYS A 71 12.47 -7.92 17.86
CA LYS A 71 11.73 -6.89 17.10
C LYS A 71 12.49 -5.56 17.08
N VAL A 72 12.94 -5.10 18.25
CA VAL A 72 13.73 -3.86 18.36
C VAL A 72 15.01 -3.97 17.55
N LYS A 73 15.75 -5.08 17.63
CA LYS A 73 16.98 -5.30 16.86
C LYS A 73 16.72 -5.24 15.36
N ARG A 74 15.73 -5.97 14.83
CA ARG A 74 15.39 -5.98 13.40
C ARG A 74 14.92 -4.62 12.89
N ILE A 75 14.13 -3.91 13.69
CA ILE A 75 13.68 -2.56 13.36
C ILE A 75 14.86 -1.57 13.36
N GLN A 76 15.76 -1.65 14.34
CA GLN A 76 16.97 -0.82 14.37
C GLN A 76 17.89 -1.13 13.19
N ASN A 77 18.03 -2.39 12.82
CA ASN A 77 18.73 -2.80 11.61
C ASN A 77 18.09 -2.16 10.38
N PHE A 78 16.78 -2.29 10.20
CA PHE A 78 16.08 -1.63 9.08
C PHE A 78 16.24 -0.10 9.08
N LYS A 79 16.30 0.55 10.25
CA LYS A 79 16.54 2.00 10.35
C LYS A 79 17.97 2.37 9.94
N ASN A 80 18.96 1.62 10.39
CA ASN A 80 20.38 1.99 10.34
C ASN A 80 21.17 1.34 9.18
N GLN A 81 20.64 0.30 8.54
CA GLN A 81 21.35 -0.53 7.54
C GLN A 81 20.89 -0.30 6.08
N ASP A 82 21.64 -0.91 5.15
CA ASP A 82 21.45 -0.96 3.69
C ASP A 82 20.21 -1.74 3.22
N THR A 83 19.58 -2.57 4.06
CA THR A 83 18.41 -3.34 3.65
C THR A 83 17.21 -2.42 3.41
N LYS A 84 16.79 -2.32 2.15
CA LYS A 84 15.73 -1.39 1.72
C LYS A 84 14.32 -1.88 2.02
N VAL A 85 14.13 -3.17 2.32
CA VAL A 85 12.79 -3.79 2.41
C VAL A 85 12.52 -4.30 3.83
N LEU A 86 11.41 -3.82 4.42
CA LEU A 86 10.83 -4.35 5.66
C LEU A 86 9.51 -5.03 5.35
N VAL A 87 9.37 -6.30 5.73
CA VAL A 87 8.13 -7.06 5.63
C VAL A 87 7.52 -7.22 7.03
N GLY A 88 6.24 -6.92 7.21
CA GLY A 88 5.62 -7.10 8.52
C GLY A 88 4.11 -7.02 8.54
N THR A 89 3.55 -7.10 9.75
CA THR A 89 2.12 -6.83 9.97
C THR A 89 1.90 -5.37 10.36
N LYS A 90 0.63 -4.92 10.30
CA LYS A 90 0.20 -3.59 10.77
C LYS A 90 0.82 -3.21 12.12
N LEU A 91 0.55 -4.03 13.14
CA LEU A 91 0.88 -3.75 14.54
C LEU A 91 2.38 -3.55 14.75
N VAL A 92 3.19 -4.26 13.97
CA VAL A 92 4.64 -4.20 14.09
C VAL A 92 5.22 -3.01 13.35
N CYS A 93 4.59 -2.61 12.25
CA CYS A 93 5.03 -1.43 11.51
C CYS A 93 4.69 -0.14 12.26
N GLU A 94 3.62 -0.10 13.07
CA GLU A 94 3.21 1.06 13.87
C GLU A 94 4.32 1.60 14.81
N GLY A 95 4.38 2.92 14.98
CA GLY A 95 5.37 3.57 15.86
C GLY A 95 6.82 3.56 15.36
N ILE A 96 7.13 2.87 14.26
CA ILE A 96 8.48 2.95 13.69
C ILE A 96 8.66 4.29 12.98
N ASP A 97 9.45 5.20 13.57
CA ASP A 97 9.93 6.39 12.88
C ASP A 97 11.06 6.01 11.91
N ILE A 98 10.77 6.07 10.61
CA ILE A 98 11.68 5.66 9.53
C ILE A 98 11.76 6.83 8.56
N ALA A 99 12.96 7.39 8.42
CA ALA A 99 13.21 8.37 7.37
C ALA A 99 13.19 7.68 6.01
N GLU A 100 12.69 8.38 4.99
CA GLU A 100 12.83 8.00 3.57
C GLU A 100 12.05 6.78 3.10
N VAL A 101 10.89 6.47 3.70
CA VAL A 101 9.96 5.51 3.08
C VAL A 101 9.41 6.11 1.78
N ARG A 102 9.52 5.36 0.68
CA ARG A 102 9.06 5.76 -0.65
C ARG A 102 7.97 4.86 -1.21
N LEU A 103 7.89 3.63 -0.71
CA LEU A 103 6.84 2.69 -1.04
C LEU A 103 6.27 2.03 0.22
N VAL A 104 4.95 2.06 0.35
CA VAL A 104 4.19 1.19 1.25
C VAL A 104 3.37 0.25 0.38
N LEU A 105 3.57 -1.05 0.55
CA LEU A 105 2.97 -2.09 -0.27
C LEU A 105 2.12 -3.03 0.58
N LEU A 106 0.81 -2.97 0.41
CA LEU A 106 -0.16 -3.84 1.08
C LEU A 106 -0.39 -5.07 0.19
N VAL A 107 0.05 -6.25 0.65
CA VAL A 107 0.01 -7.48 -0.16
C VAL A 107 -1.04 -8.44 0.38
N GLY A 108 -2.09 -8.65 -0.42
CA GLY A 108 -3.19 -9.53 -0.07
C GLY A 108 -4.00 -9.04 1.13
N TYR A 109 -3.88 -7.76 1.48
CA TYR A 109 -4.45 -7.18 2.69
C TYR A 109 -5.15 -5.86 2.37
N VAL A 110 -6.44 -5.77 2.70
CA VAL A 110 -7.26 -4.57 2.53
C VAL A 110 -7.67 -4.06 3.91
N PRO A 111 -6.90 -3.13 4.52
CA PRO A 111 -7.17 -2.65 5.87
C PRO A 111 -8.43 -1.77 5.95
N PRO A 112 -8.92 -1.45 7.17
CA PRO A 112 -9.82 -0.31 7.41
C PRO A 112 -9.17 1.04 7.07
N VAL A 113 -9.98 2.09 6.87
CA VAL A 113 -9.49 3.38 6.36
C VAL A 113 -8.52 4.08 7.31
N SER A 114 -8.81 4.03 8.60
CA SER A 114 -7.93 4.55 9.65
C SER A 114 -6.54 3.94 9.59
N THR A 115 -6.48 2.63 9.36
CA THR A 115 -5.24 1.86 9.27
C THR A 115 -4.48 2.20 7.99
N TYR A 116 -5.19 2.26 6.86
CA TYR A 116 -4.59 2.67 5.59
C TYR A 116 -3.95 4.06 5.70
N ILE A 117 -4.64 5.02 6.31
CA ILE A 117 -4.15 6.38 6.51
C ILE A 117 -2.88 6.39 7.37
N GLN A 118 -2.83 5.64 8.46
CA GLN A 118 -1.64 5.52 9.31
C GLN A 118 -0.44 4.95 8.54
N MET A 119 -0.68 3.97 7.66
CA MET A 119 0.36 3.36 6.83
C MET A 119 0.85 4.32 5.76
N ALA A 120 -0.07 4.93 5.01
CA ALA A 120 0.27 5.91 3.98
C ALA A 120 0.92 7.17 4.58
N GLY A 121 0.61 7.52 5.83
CA GLY A 121 1.25 8.61 6.57
C GLY A 121 2.76 8.44 6.80
N ARG A 122 3.31 7.23 6.58
CA ARG A 122 4.76 6.98 6.59
C ARG A 122 5.48 7.61 5.42
N LEU A 123 4.77 7.85 4.32
CA LEU A 123 5.26 8.49 3.12
C LEU A 123 5.24 10.01 3.35
N ARG A 124 6.23 10.52 4.09
CA ARG A 124 6.33 11.95 4.45
C ARG A 124 6.69 12.85 3.26
N LYS A 125 7.42 12.31 2.29
CA LYS A 125 7.71 12.94 0.99
C LYS A 125 6.82 12.29 -0.08
N ALA A 126 6.92 12.73 -1.33
CA ALA A 126 6.30 12.03 -2.45
C ALA A 126 6.58 10.52 -2.35
N GLY A 127 5.62 9.67 -2.71
CA GLY A 127 5.77 8.23 -2.52
C GLY A 127 4.48 7.52 -2.88
N ARG A 128 4.54 6.19 -2.87
CA ARG A 128 3.47 5.34 -3.39
C ARG A 128 2.93 4.45 -2.29
N CYS A 129 1.62 4.41 -2.15
CA CYS A 129 0.92 3.44 -1.33
C CYS A 129 0.12 2.52 -2.25
N VAL A 130 0.62 1.30 -2.43
CA VAL A 130 0.08 0.33 -3.39
C VAL A 130 -0.62 -0.78 -2.60
N THR A 131 -1.85 -1.10 -3.00
CA THR A 131 -2.64 -2.18 -2.40
C THR A 131 -2.93 -3.24 -3.45
N LEU A 132 -2.25 -4.39 -3.33
CA LEU A 132 -2.47 -5.56 -4.14
C LEU A 132 -3.47 -6.47 -3.42
N TRP A 133 -4.60 -6.75 -4.05
CA TRP A 133 -5.66 -7.51 -3.41
C TRP A 133 -6.33 -8.48 -4.37
N ASN A 134 -6.91 -9.53 -3.83
CA ASN A 134 -7.80 -10.43 -4.57
C ASN A 134 -9.07 -10.71 -3.73
N LYS A 135 -9.98 -11.54 -4.24
CA LYS A 135 -11.23 -11.85 -3.52
C LYS A 135 -10.99 -12.46 -2.13
N ARG A 136 -9.91 -13.24 -1.94
CA ARG A 136 -9.55 -13.85 -0.64
C ARG A 136 -8.95 -12.85 0.34
N SER A 137 -8.41 -11.73 -0.16
CA SER A 137 -7.89 -10.63 0.65
C SER A 137 -8.96 -9.83 1.40
N LEU A 138 -10.23 -9.99 1.03
CA LEU A 138 -11.35 -9.30 1.64
C LEU A 138 -11.90 -10.14 2.80
N HIS A 139 -11.60 -9.73 4.03
CA HIS A 139 -12.17 -10.30 5.25
C HIS A 139 -13.33 -9.41 5.76
N LYS A 140 -13.98 -9.84 6.85
CA LYS A 140 -15.17 -9.16 7.41
C LYS A 140 -14.95 -7.67 7.69
N ASP A 141 -13.75 -7.31 8.15
CA ASP A 141 -13.38 -5.93 8.49
C ASP A 141 -12.66 -5.20 7.35
N SER A 142 -12.49 -5.84 6.18
CA SER A 142 -11.91 -5.18 5.02
C SER A 142 -12.85 -4.12 4.49
N MET A 143 -12.30 -2.96 4.16
CA MET A 143 -13.08 -1.93 3.51
C MET A 143 -13.43 -2.31 2.06
N ARG A 144 -14.44 -1.64 1.51
CA ARG A 144 -14.76 -1.76 0.08
C ARG A 144 -13.76 -0.95 -0.75
N VAL A 145 -12.95 -1.65 -1.53
CA VAL A 145 -11.88 -1.04 -2.34
C VAL A 145 -12.38 0.05 -3.31
N ARG A 146 -13.63 -0.04 -3.77
CA ARG A 146 -14.19 0.95 -4.71
C ARG A 146 -14.26 2.37 -4.17
N ASN A 147 -14.24 2.55 -2.84
CA ASN A 147 -14.59 3.83 -2.23
C ASN A 147 -13.48 4.40 -1.33
N TYR A 148 -12.21 4.06 -1.56
CA TYR A 148 -11.09 4.58 -0.72
C TYR A 148 -11.06 6.11 -0.67
N ALA A 149 -11.27 6.79 -1.79
CA ALA A 149 -11.29 8.26 -1.82
C ALA A 149 -12.40 8.84 -0.94
N LYS A 150 -13.62 8.30 -1.07
CA LYS A 150 -14.78 8.68 -0.25
C LYS A 150 -14.55 8.39 1.22
N ALA A 151 -14.12 7.17 1.56
CA ALA A 151 -13.84 6.78 2.94
C ALA A 151 -12.76 7.65 3.59
N ILE A 152 -11.74 8.06 2.83
CA ILE A 152 -10.71 8.98 3.32
C ILE A 152 -11.32 10.36 3.57
N ARG A 153 -12.10 10.92 2.64
CA ARG A 153 -12.77 12.23 2.84
C ARG A 153 -13.69 12.23 4.05
N GLU A 154 -14.53 11.20 4.18
CA GLU A 154 -15.41 11.00 5.34
C GLU A 154 -14.62 10.91 6.64
N PHE A 155 -13.52 10.14 6.67
CA PHE A 155 -12.68 10.01 7.86
C PHE A 155 -12.11 11.36 8.33
N TYR A 156 -11.80 12.26 7.41
CA TYR A 156 -11.30 13.61 7.70
C TYR A 156 -12.39 14.69 7.79
N GLY A 157 -13.67 14.32 7.65
CA GLY A 157 -14.79 15.26 7.71
C GLY A 157 -14.79 16.30 6.58
N LEU A 158 -14.34 15.92 5.39
CA LEU A 158 -14.28 16.82 4.22
C LEU A 158 -15.59 16.80 3.45
N GLU A 159 -16.07 17.98 3.06
CA GLU A 159 -17.23 18.14 2.18
C GLU A 159 -16.90 17.62 0.77
N GLU A 160 -17.83 16.91 0.14
CA GLU A 160 -17.70 16.56 -1.28
C GLU A 160 -17.90 17.85 -2.09
N GLU A 161 -16.87 18.33 -2.79
CA GLU A 161 -17.11 19.27 -3.88
C GLU A 161 -18.04 18.59 -4.88
N ALA A 162 -19.17 19.21 -5.18
CA ALA A 162 -20.12 18.76 -6.18
C ALA A 162 -19.46 18.80 -7.57
N GLY A 163 -18.70 17.76 -7.89
CA GLY A 163 -18.20 17.53 -9.24
C GLY A 163 -19.33 16.96 -10.09
N GLU A 164 -19.75 17.71 -11.11
CA GLU A 164 -20.67 17.23 -12.14
C GLU A 164 -20.18 15.88 -12.70
N GLU A 165 -21.04 14.86 -12.63
CA GLU A 165 -20.86 13.62 -13.38
C GLU A 165 -20.84 13.97 -14.88
N SER A 166 -19.65 14.10 -15.45
CA SER A 166 -19.47 14.24 -16.90
C SER A 166 -19.18 12.86 -17.50
N GLU A 167 -20.10 12.37 -18.33
CA GLU A 167 -19.88 11.21 -19.21
C GLU A 167 -18.73 11.54 -20.19
N VAL A 168 -17.56 10.95 -19.98
CA VAL A 168 -16.38 11.25 -20.81
C VAL A 168 -16.46 10.52 -22.15
N GLY A 169 -16.76 11.29 -23.20
CA GLY A 169 -16.41 10.98 -24.58
C GLY A 169 -14.90 11.07 -24.83
N ARG A 170 -14.40 10.13 -25.65
CA ARG A 170 -13.05 9.93 -26.26
C ARG A 170 -11.84 10.79 -25.80
N PRO A 171 -10.65 10.16 -25.58
CA PRO A 171 -9.48 10.85 -25.07
C PRO A 171 -8.78 11.70 -26.16
N GLN A 172 -8.39 12.92 -25.80
CA GLN A 172 -7.31 13.66 -26.45
C GLN A 172 -6.09 13.71 -25.52
N VAL A 173 -4.93 13.50 -26.13
CA VAL A 173 -3.61 13.33 -25.51
C VAL A 173 -3.10 14.67 -24.97
N GLY A 174 -2.67 14.71 -23.70
CA GLY A 174 -1.85 15.81 -23.19
C GLY A 174 -1.84 16.00 -21.67
N ARG A 175 -0.78 15.46 -21.03
CA ARG A 175 -0.19 15.85 -19.74
C ARG A 175 -0.96 15.52 -18.44
N SER A 176 -0.20 14.89 -17.53
CA SER A 176 -0.41 14.63 -16.09
C SER A 176 -1.69 13.87 -15.69
N GLU A 177 -1.70 12.55 -15.87
CA GLU A 177 -2.81 11.70 -15.41
C GLU A 177 -2.52 11.03 -14.06
N VAL A 178 -2.96 11.70 -13.01
CA VAL A 178 -3.38 11.07 -11.76
C VAL A 178 -4.65 10.29 -12.05
N SER A 179 -4.56 9.03 -12.50
CA SER A 179 -5.65 8.04 -12.47
C SER A 179 -5.22 6.71 -13.10
N ARG A 180 -4.76 5.76 -12.27
CA ARG A 180 -4.70 4.34 -12.63
C ARG A 180 -5.45 3.49 -11.61
N VAL A 181 -6.76 3.72 -11.50
CA VAL A 181 -7.73 2.68 -11.07
C VAL A 181 -9.01 2.84 -11.89
N LEU A 182 -8.91 2.79 -13.23
CA LEU A 182 -10.04 2.42 -14.10
C LEU A 182 -9.54 1.96 -15.48
N MET A 183 -8.74 0.90 -15.53
CA MET A 183 -8.57 0.12 -16.76
C MET A 183 -8.41 -1.36 -16.42
N MET A 184 -9.54 -2.05 -16.21
CA MET A 184 -9.64 -3.43 -16.69
C MET A 184 -10.25 -3.37 -18.08
N LYS A 185 -9.40 -3.03 -19.06
CA LYS A 185 -9.70 -3.23 -20.48
C LYS A 185 -9.68 -4.75 -20.72
N LYS A 186 -10.88 -5.28 -20.96
CA LYS A 186 -11.21 -6.21 -22.05
C LYS A 186 -9.98 -6.69 -22.84
N LEU A 187 -9.51 -7.91 -22.55
CA LEU A 187 -8.54 -8.78 -23.25
C LEU A 187 -8.58 -10.07 -22.39
N GLU A 188 -9.00 -11.25 -22.79
CA GLU A 188 -9.13 -11.92 -24.09
C GLU A 188 -10.24 -12.97 -23.95
N VAL A 189 -11.14 -13.10 -24.92
CA VAL A 189 -11.35 -14.35 -25.68
C VAL A 189 -11.86 -13.90 -27.06
N ASN A 190 -11.12 -14.27 -28.10
CA ASN A 190 -11.62 -14.35 -29.46
C ASN A 190 -12.81 -15.31 -29.52
#